data_AF-A0AA39V930-F1
#
_entry.id   AF-A0AA39V930-F1
#
_cell.length_a   1.000
_cell.length_b   1.000
_cell.length_c   1.000
_cell.angle_alpha   90.00
_cell.angle_beta   90.00
_cell.angle_gamma   90.00
#
_symmetry.space_group_name_H-M   'P 1'
#
loop_
_entity.id
_entity.type
_entity.pdbx_description
1 polymer ?
#
loop_
_entity_poly.entity_id
_entity_poly.type
_entity_poly.pdbx_seq_one_letter_code
_entity_poly.pdbx_strand_id
1 'polypeptide(L)'
;MKLTTHGTSRLAFLGFLATQFSSILSSPLAEPFYVSDLAKRTCTYPLKFGAGTAKMVMLSYVSITETLGAVLSITGNIGVAPAGAIVNIPAASVTGTIYLNAPSATAALATASATCSCAAVALPRTTIAATSITGSTFTPGNYYFAGAVNLAASGAVTFDAGGVSAAQFNMIIDGALVTGASSTVILKNGAKACNIFWVIGPPASSAGADTTLGASSVFNGNICDWGAITTGLGVTYTGLMVTLKQTAASVISLDGGIFKSVPTC
;
A
#
# COMPACT_ATOMS: atom_id res chain seq x y z
N MET A 1 3.18 -48.81 -51.69
CA MET A 1 4.30 -49.65 -52.18
C MET A 1 4.50 -50.77 -51.16
N LYS A 2 4.48 -52.04 -51.61
CA LYS A 2 4.56 -53.26 -50.80
C LYS A 2 5.77 -53.25 -49.85
N LEU A 3 5.57 -53.63 -48.58
CA LEU A 3 6.66 -53.93 -47.64
C LEU A 3 6.86 -55.45 -47.62
N THR A 4 8.01 -55.91 -48.13
CA THR A 4 8.44 -57.30 -48.09
C THR A 4 9.54 -57.42 -47.03
N THR A 5 9.35 -58.29 -46.04
CA THR A 5 10.31 -58.56 -44.96
C THR A 5 11.26 -59.70 -45.31
N HIS A 6 12.57 -59.45 -45.23
CA HIS A 6 13.64 -60.42 -44.95
C HIS A 6 14.53 -59.74 -43.90
N GLY A 7 15.04 -60.32 -42.83
CA GLY A 7 15.39 -61.71 -42.56
C GLY A 7 16.75 -61.65 -41.83
N THR A 8 16.71 -61.74 -40.49
CA THR A 8 17.72 -62.30 -39.58
C THR A 8 19.22 -61.98 -39.80
N SER A 9 19.89 -61.36 -38.81
CA SER A 9 20.94 -62.00 -37.95
C SER A 9 21.92 -61.01 -37.29
N ARG A 10 21.83 -60.93 -35.95
CA ARG A 10 22.87 -60.95 -34.90
C ARG A 10 24.15 -60.05 -34.92
N LEU A 11 24.17 -59.19 -33.88
CA LEU A 11 25.25 -58.76 -32.96
C LEU A 11 26.49 -57.97 -33.47
N ALA A 12 26.56 -56.69 -33.07
CA ALA A 12 27.65 -56.06 -32.27
C ALA A 12 27.34 -54.54 -32.13
N PHE A 13 26.90 -54.07 -30.96
CA PHE A 13 27.69 -53.39 -29.91
C PHE A 13 27.97 -51.89 -30.19
N LEU A 14 27.75 -51.08 -29.14
CA LEU A 14 28.02 -49.64 -28.97
C LEU A 14 27.03 -48.64 -29.60
N GLY A 15 26.48 -47.76 -28.74
CA GLY A 15 25.98 -46.45 -29.15
C GLY A 15 24.75 -46.01 -28.39
N PHE A 16 24.97 -45.36 -27.25
CA PHE A 16 23.96 -44.60 -26.50
C PHE A 16 23.09 -43.72 -27.42
N LEU A 17 21.77 -43.95 -27.46
CA LEU A 17 20.80 -42.93 -27.85
C LEU A 17 19.44 -43.19 -27.17
N ALA A 18 19.29 -42.63 -25.98
CA ALA A 18 18.00 -42.25 -25.42
C ALA A 18 18.18 -40.88 -24.77
N THR A 19 18.22 -39.86 -25.61
CA THR A 19 18.11 -38.47 -25.20
C THR A 19 16.70 -38.22 -24.67
N GLN A 20 16.65 -37.75 -23.42
CA GLN A 20 15.64 -36.87 -22.82
C GLN A 20 14.43 -37.55 -22.15
N PHE A 21 14.68 -38.14 -20.98
CA PHE A 21 13.77 -38.00 -19.84
C PHE A 21 14.56 -37.43 -18.65
N SER A 22 13.91 -36.57 -17.87
CA SER A 22 14.38 -35.82 -16.69
C SER A 22 15.13 -34.51 -16.92
N SER A 23 14.37 -33.42 -16.85
CA SER A 23 14.70 -32.27 -15.98
C SER A 23 13.46 -31.35 -15.85
N ILE A 24 12.47 -31.81 -15.10
CA ILE A 24 11.62 -30.88 -14.34
C ILE A 24 12.51 -30.43 -13.17
N LEU A 25 13.07 -29.21 -13.23
CA LEU A 25 13.46 -28.38 -12.08
C LEU A 25 14.25 -27.15 -12.57
N SER A 26 13.53 -26.04 -12.76
CA SER A 26 13.96 -24.68 -12.39
C SER A 26 12.90 -23.68 -12.85
N SER A 27 11.70 -23.79 -12.27
CA SER A 27 10.96 -22.55 -12.04
C SER A 27 11.81 -21.71 -11.08
N PRO A 28 12.03 -20.40 -11.32
CA PRO A 28 12.49 -19.55 -10.25
C PRO A 28 11.44 -19.65 -9.16
N LEU A 29 11.87 -20.11 -7.99
CA LEU A 29 11.07 -20.14 -6.77
C LEU A 29 10.40 -18.77 -6.63
N ALA A 30 9.10 -18.71 -6.88
CA ALA A 30 8.25 -17.77 -6.18
C ALA A 30 8.39 -18.19 -4.72
N GLU A 31 9.34 -17.58 -4.01
CA GLU A 31 9.46 -17.67 -2.56
C GLU A 31 8.04 -17.47 -2.01
N PRO A 32 7.42 -18.49 -1.42
CA PRO A 32 6.15 -18.28 -0.78
C PRO A 32 6.44 -17.27 0.34
N PHE A 33 5.74 -16.13 0.29
CA PHE A 33 5.79 -15.10 1.32
C PHE A 33 5.15 -15.67 2.59
N TYR A 34 5.80 -16.67 3.19
CA TYR A 34 5.44 -17.24 4.47
C TYR A 34 5.85 -16.22 5.52
N VAL A 35 4.83 -15.75 6.22
CA VAL A 35 4.66 -15.29 7.60
C VAL A 35 5.83 -15.42 8.62
N SER A 36 6.99 -16.01 8.32
CA SER A 36 8.11 -16.17 9.24
C SER A 36 8.93 -14.90 9.49
N ASP A 37 8.94 -13.91 8.59
CA ASP A 37 9.61 -12.61 8.87
C ASP A 37 8.78 -11.66 9.74
N LEU A 38 7.50 -11.98 9.96
CA LEU A 38 6.68 -11.34 11.00
C LEU A 38 6.99 -11.93 12.39
N ALA A 39 7.67 -13.08 12.48
CA ALA A 39 8.10 -13.67 13.73
C ALA A 39 9.41 -13.01 14.20
N LYS A 40 9.26 -11.94 14.99
CA LYS A 40 10.29 -11.13 15.71
C LYS A 40 10.79 -9.86 15.01
N ARG A 41 9.92 -9.11 14.32
CA ARG A 41 10.16 -7.67 14.20
C ARG A 41 9.68 -6.97 15.48
N THR A 42 10.60 -6.39 16.24
CA THR A 42 10.26 -5.59 17.43
C THR A 42 9.62 -4.28 17.00
N CYS A 43 8.28 -4.27 16.92
CA CYS A 43 7.54 -3.06 16.67
C CYS A 43 7.72 -2.08 17.83
N THR A 44 8.13 -0.85 17.51
CA THR A 44 8.30 0.21 18.49
C THR A 44 7.07 1.12 18.45
N TYR A 45 6.43 1.27 19.60
CA TYR A 45 5.28 2.16 19.79
C TYR A 45 5.69 3.39 20.63
N PRO A 46 5.10 4.58 20.39
CA PRO A 46 4.15 4.87 19.31
C PRO A 46 4.82 4.75 17.94
N LEU A 47 4.07 4.26 16.94
CA LEU A 47 4.57 4.11 15.58
C LEU A 47 5.00 5.47 15.02
N LYS A 48 6.16 5.48 14.37
CA LYS A 48 6.66 6.62 13.60
C LYS A 48 7.17 6.12 12.26
N PHE A 49 6.89 6.88 11.21
CA PHE A 49 7.60 6.74 9.95
C PHE A 49 9.05 7.19 10.17
N GLY A 50 10.00 6.30 9.88
CA GLY A 50 11.41 6.53 10.14
C GLY A 50 12.01 7.63 9.26
N ALA A 51 13.28 7.99 9.53
CA ALA A 51 13.98 9.03 8.77
C ALA A 51 14.04 8.75 7.26
N GLY A 52 14.01 7.48 6.84
CA GLY A 52 13.98 7.07 5.43
C GLY A 52 12.74 7.55 4.66
N THR A 53 11.64 7.86 5.35
CA THR A 53 10.38 8.37 4.75
C THR A 53 10.20 9.87 4.95
N ALA A 54 11.24 10.59 5.40
CA ALA A 54 11.15 12.02 5.68
C ALA A 54 10.61 12.81 4.47
N LYS A 55 9.56 13.60 4.72
CA LYS A 55 8.86 14.44 3.73
C LYS A 55 8.18 13.68 2.59
N MET A 56 8.13 12.35 2.60
CA MET A 56 7.38 11.60 1.60
C MET A 56 5.88 11.91 1.73
N VAL A 57 5.22 12.11 0.59
CA VAL A 57 3.75 12.21 0.52
C VAL A 57 3.15 11.03 -0.24
N MET A 58 3.88 10.48 -1.22
CA MET A 58 3.49 9.31 -2.00
C MET A 58 4.69 8.40 -2.19
N LEU A 59 4.45 7.11 -2.01
CA LEU A 59 5.43 6.08 -2.24
C LEU A 59 4.73 4.86 -2.82
N SER A 60 5.07 4.45 -4.03
CA SER A 60 4.40 3.33 -4.69
C SER A 60 5.36 2.19 -5.02
N TYR A 61 4.86 0.97 -4.91
CA TYR A 61 5.56 -0.22 -5.37
C TYR A 61 5.61 -0.33 -6.91
N VAL A 62 4.55 0.10 -7.60
CA VAL A 62 4.42 -0.06 -9.07
C VAL A 62 4.43 1.27 -9.80
N SER A 63 3.50 2.18 -9.52
CA SER A 63 3.47 3.46 -10.23
C SER A 63 2.73 4.55 -9.48
N ILE A 64 3.07 5.80 -9.79
CA ILE A 64 2.28 6.98 -9.45
C ILE A 64 1.86 7.63 -10.76
N THR A 65 0.55 7.73 -10.99
CA THR A 65 -0.01 8.24 -12.24
C THR A 65 -1.01 9.34 -11.95
N GLU A 66 -0.90 10.47 -12.65
CA GLU A 66 -1.99 11.43 -12.75
C GLU A 66 -2.77 11.17 -14.06
N THR A 67 -4.10 11.14 -13.97
CA THR A 67 -4.94 10.60 -15.06
C THR A 67 -5.72 11.65 -15.84
N LEU A 68 -5.98 12.83 -15.27
CA LEU A 68 -6.90 13.82 -15.84
C LEU A 68 -6.24 15.12 -16.34
N GLY A 69 -4.96 15.34 -16.04
CA GLY A 69 -4.26 16.61 -16.29
C GLY A 69 -4.80 17.77 -15.46
N ALA A 70 -5.47 17.48 -14.34
CA ALA A 70 -6.06 18.49 -13.48
C ALA A 70 -5.00 19.23 -12.65
N VAL A 71 -5.40 20.32 -11.98
CA VAL A 71 -4.49 21.07 -11.10
C VAL A 71 -3.99 20.16 -9.99
N LEU A 72 -2.66 20.00 -9.92
CA LEU A 72 -1.97 19.16 -8.96
C LEU A 72 -0.93 19.99 -8.20
N SER A 73 -0.91 19.86 -6.88
CA SER A 73 0.10 20.46 -6.01
C SER A 73 0.56 19.46 -4.97
N ILE A 74 1.84 19.11 -4.98
CA ILE A 74 2.48 18.15 -4.10
C ILE A 74 3.55 18.87 -3.26
N THR A 75 3.30 19.00 -1.97
CA THR A 75 4.25 19.54 -0.98
C THR A 75 4.92 18.39 -0.22
N GLY A 76 5.94 17.82 -0.83
CA GLY A 76 6.68 16.68 -0.30
C GLY A 76 7.42 15.94 -1.41
N ASN A 77 8.09 14.86 -1.00
CA ASN A 77 8.77 13.95 -1.89
C ASN A 77 7.78 12.89 -2.41
N ILE A 78 8.01 12.43 -3.63
CA ILE A 78 7.32 11.26 -4.18
C ILE A 78 8.35 10.23 -4.63
N GLY A 79 8.01 8.95 -4.57
CA GLY A 79 8.92 7.91 -5.00
C GLY A 79 8.21 6.66 -5.53
N VAL A 80 8.90 5.98 -6.44
CA VAL A 80 8.53 4.63 -6.88
C VAL A 80 9.75 3.73 -6.83
N ALA A 81 9.56 2.50 -6.37
CA ALA A 81 10.60 1.47 -6.30
C ALA A 81 9.93 0.09 -6.17
N PRO A 82 10.55 -1.01 -6.64
CA PRO A 82 11.92 -1.11 -7.13
C PRO A 82 12.10 -0.80 -8.63
N ALA A 83 11.06 -1.00 -9.44
CA ALA A 83 11.10 -0.81 -10.90
C ALA A 83 9.74 -0.32 -11.40
N GLY A 84 9.34 0.86 -10.93
CA GLY A 84 8.08 1.49 -11.23
C GLY A 84 8.17 2.66 -12.19
N ALA A 85 7.04 3.32 -12.41
CA ALA A 85 6.93 4.51 -13.26
C ALA A 85 6.23 5.66 -12.53
N ILE A 86 6.64 6.89 -12.85
CA ILE A 86 5.91 8.09 -12.48
C ILE A 86 5.41 8.69 -13.80
N VAL A 87 4.08 8.79 -13.96
CA VAL A 87 3.43 9.08 -15.24
C VAL A 87 2.56 10.32 -15.09
N ASN A 88 2.68 11.26 -16.03
CA ASN A 88 1.90 12.51 -16.09
C ASN A 88 1.99 13.41 -14.85
N ILE A 89 3.00 13.26 -14.00
CA ILE A 89 3.26 14.18 -12.89
C ILE A 89 4.22 15.27 -13.38
N PRO A 90 3.77 16.53 -13.57
CA PRO A 90 4.68 17.61 -13.98
C PRO A 90 5.66 17.91 -12.84
N ALA A 91 6.97 18.03 -13.12
CA ALA A 91 7.94 18.33 -12.06
C ALA A 91 7.63 19.64 -11.30
N ALA A 92 7.02 20.62 -11.97
CA ALA A 92 6.60 21.88 -11.37
C ALA A 92 5.46 21.75 -10.34
N SER A 93 4.72 20.64 -10.33
CA SER A 93 3.70 20.39 -9.30
C SER A 93 4.29 19.85 -8.00
N VAL A 94 5.57 19.45 -7.98
CA VAL A 94 6.23 18.83 -6.84
C VAL A 94 7.24 19.80 -6.24
N THR A 95 7.02 20.25 -4.99
CA THR A 95 7.98 21.13 -4.30
C THR A 95 9.13 20.36 -3.63
N GLY A 96 9.01 19.03 -3.52
CA GLY A 96 10.05 18.15 -3.00
C GLY A 96 10.85 17.46 -4.11
N THR A 97 11.42 16.30 -3.80
CA THR A 97 12.21 15.50 -4.73
C THR A 97 11.39 14.33 -5.28
N ILE A 98 11.55 14.07 -6.59
CA ILE A 98 10.99 12.92 -7.28
C ILE A 98 12.05 11.82 -7.32
N TYR A 99 11.77 10.67 -6.69
CA TYR A 99 12.67 9.52 -6.64
C TYR A 99 12.14 8.37 -7.52
N LEU A 100 12.57 8.35 -8.78
CA LEU A 100 12.23 7.27 -9.71
C LEU A 100 13.25 6.13 -9.60
N ASN A 101 12.87 5.01 -8.99
CA ASN A 101 13.69 3.80 -8.84
C ASN A 101 15.07 4.05 -8.18
N ALA A 102 15.18 5.11 -7.39
CA ALA A 102 16.40 5.51 -6.73
C ALA A 102 16.61 4.71 -5.43
N PRO A 103 17.87 4.53 -4.96
CA PRO A 103 18.14 3.90 -3.67
C PRO A 103 17.38 4.54 -2.50
N SER A 104 17.18 5.86 -2.54
CA SER A 104 16.36 6.59 -1.56
C SER A 104 14.88 6.16 -1.57
N ALA A 105 14.27 5.90 -2.74
CA ALA A 105 12.91 5.38 -2.82
C ALA A 105 12.83 3.95 -2.29
N THR A 106 13.81 3.11 -2.61
CA THR A 106 13.91 1.73 -2.09
C THR A 106 14.01 1.73 -0.56
N ALA A 107 14.88 2.57 0.01
CA ALA A 107 15.05 2.69 1.45
C ALA A 107 13.80 3.26 2.14
N ALA A 108 13.15 4.26 1.52
CA ALA A 108 11.88 4.79 1.98
C ALA A 108 10.80 3.70 2.00
N LEU A 109 10.71 2.87 0.96
CA LEU A 109 9.68 1.84 0.84
C LEU A 109 9.89 0.71 1.84
N ALA A 110 11.14 0.31 2.07
CA ALA A 110 11.49 -0.64 3.12
C ALA A 110 11.14 -0.09 4.53
N THR A 111 11.39 1.20 4.77
CA THR A 111 11.03 1.87 6.03
C THR A 111 9.51 1.93 6.21
N ALA A 112 8.78 2.36 5.18
CA ALA A 112 7.32 2.43 5.19
C ALA A 112 6.69 1.04 5.39
N SER A 113 7.15 0.04 4.65
CA SER A 113 6.71 -1.35 4.79
C SER A 113 6.88 -1.87 6.21
N ALA A 114 7.98 -1.52 6.88
CA ALA A 114 8.21 -1.88 8.28
C ALA A 114 7.18 -1.25 9.23
N THR A 115 6.98 0.06 9.12
CA THR A 115 6.01 0.79 9.96
C THR A 115 4.58 0.30 9.69
N CYS A 116 4.19 0.12 8.43
CA CYS A 116 2.88 -0.38 8.04
C CYS A 116 2.63 -1.81 8.54
N SER A 117 3.63 -2.69 8.48
CA SER A 117 3.52 -4.06 9.02
C SER A 117 3.31 -4.04 10.53
N CYS A 118 3.97 -3.11 11.26
CA CYS A 118 3.72 -2.94 12.69
C CYS A 118 2.33 -2.40 13.00
N ALA A 119 1.83 -1.43 12.20
CA ALA A 119 0.46 -0.94 12.33
C ALA A 119 -0.58 -2.05 12.12
N ALA A 120 -0.35 -2.96 11.16
CA ALA A 120 -1.24 -4.07 10.84
C ALA A 120 -1.43 -5.08 11.98
N VAL A 121 -0.43 -5.22 12.87
CA VAL A 121 -0.44 -6.19 13.97
C VAL A 121 -0.56 -5.53 15.34
N ALA A 122 -0.95 -4.26 15.41
CA ALA A 122 -1.04 -3.52 16.65
C ALA A 122 -2.11 -4.11 17.60
N LEU A 123 -1.72 -4.30 18.87
CA LEU A 123 -2.53 -4.86 19.95
C LEU A 123 -2.40 -4.03 21.23
N PRO A 124 -3.40 -4.04 22.14
CA PRO A 124 -4.73 -4.62 21.94
C PRO A 124 -5.53 -3.83 20.90
N ARG A 125 -6.55 -4.46 20.29
CA ARG A 125 -7.41 -3.81 19.28
C ARG A 125 -8.88 -4.06 19.55
N THR A 126 -9.70 -3.07 19.23
CA THR A 126 -11.16 -3.13 19.33
C THR A 126 -11.76 -3.52 17.99
N THR A 127 -12.52 -4.62 17.94
CA THR A 127 -13.25 -5.01 16.72
C THR A 127 -14.48 -4.13 16.55
N ILE A 128 -14.63 -3.55 15.36
CA ILE A 128 -15.77 -2.74 14.94
C ILE A 128 -16.57 -3.54 13.90
N ALA A 129 -17.84 -3.77 14.19
CA ALA A 129 -18.75 -4.52 13.31
C ALA A 129 -19.37 -3.64 12.21
N ALA A 130 -19.37 -2.31 12.39
CA ALA A 130 -19.93 -1.38 11.43
C ALA A 130 -19.06 -1.31 10.17
N THR A 131 -19.71 -1.33 9.00
CA THR A 131 -19.06 -1.15 7.69
C THR A 131 -18.99 0.31 7.28
N SER A 132 -19.66 1.23 7.99
CA SER A 132 -19.58 2.67 7.78
C SER A 132 -19.00 3.34 9.02
N ILE A 133 -18.06 4.26 8.81
CA ILE A 133 -17.47 5.12 9.86
C ILE A 133 -18.07 6.53 9.87
N THR A 134 -19.10 6.78 9.06
CA THR A 134 -19.75 8.09 8.93
C THR A 134 -20.35 8.51 10.27
N GLY A 135 -20.04 9.73 10.73
CA GLY A 135 -20.49 10.29 12.00
C GLY A 135 -19.75 9.73 13.22
N SER A 136 -18.83 8.78 13.04
CA SER A 136 -18.09 8.18 14.15
C SER A 136 -17.02 9.13 14.69
N THR A 137 -16.76 9.03 15.99
CA THR A 137 -15.61 9.66 16.65
C THR A 137 -14.73 8.57 17.24
N PHE A 138 -13.47 8.53 16.84
CA PHE A 138 -12.46 7.62 17.36
C PHE A 138 -11.56 8.37 18.36
N THR A 139 -11.33 7.77 19.51
CA THR A 139 -10.32 8.17 20.49
C THR A 139 -9.02 7.41 20.24
N PRO A 140 -7.89 7.72 20.91
CA PRO A 140 -6.63 7.03 20.62
C PRO A 140 -6.74 5.52 20.85
N GLY A 141 -6.30 4.72 19.88
CA GLY A 141 -6.41 3.27 19.95
C GLY A 141 -6.19 2.54 18.62
N ASN A 142 -6.28 1.20 18.68
CA ASN A 142 -6.23 0.32 17.51
C ASN A 142 -7.64 -0.22 17.23
N TYR A 143 -8.15 -0.05 16.02
CA TYR A 143 -9.49 -0.42 15.61
C TYR A 143 -9.43 -1.41 14.45
N TYR A 144 -10.12 -2.53 14.58
CA TYR A 144 -10.13 -3.60 13.58
C TYR A 144 -11.49 -3.72 12.91
N PHE A 145 -11.49 -3.74 11.58
CA PHE A 145 -12.64 -3.99 10.75
C PHE A 145 -12.38 -5.26 9.94
N ALA A 146 -13.29 -6.24 10.03
CA ALA A 146 -13.13 -7.54 9.37
C ALA A 146 -13.52 -7.53 7.87
N GLY A 147 -13.74 -6.35 7.29
CA GLY A 147 -14.23 -6.20 5.94
C GLY A 147 -14.11 -4.75 5.47
N ALA A 148 -14.66 -4.47 4.29
CA ALA A 148 -14.62 -3.15 3.67
C ALA A 148 -15.32 -2.09 4.53
N VAL A 149 -14.74 -0.89 4.54
CA VAL A 149 -15.21 0.27 5.28
C VAL A 149 -15.53 1.42 4.34
N ASN A 150 -16.65 2.10 4.60
CA ASN A 150 -17.05 3.28 3.85
C ASN A 150 -17.17 4.54 4.74
N LEU A 151 -16.85 5.70 4.15
CA LEU A 151 -17.22 7.02 4.65
C LEU A 151 -18.16 7.65 3.61
N ALA A 152 -19.39 8.00 3.98
CA ALA A 152 -20.39 8.48 3.05
C ALA A 152 -20.01 9.83 2.42
N ALA A 153 -20.58 10.12 1.25
CA ALA A 153 -20.43 11.42 0.60
C ALA A 153 -20.97 12.54 1.50
N SER A 154 -20.26 13.68 1.55
CA SER A 154 -20.49 14.79 2.48
C SER A 154 -20.49 14.39 3.97
N GLY A 155 -20.09 13.16 4.29
CA GLY A 155 -19.98 12.64 5.64
C GLY A 155 -18.63 12.97 6.26
N ALA A 156 -18.56 12.85 7.58
CA ALA A 156 -17.32 13.05 8.32
C ALA A 156 -17.03 11.90 9.28
N VAL A 157 -15.75 11.66 9.53
CA VAL A 157 -15.24 10.85 10.64
C VAL A 157 -14.31 11.72 11.46
N THR A 158 -14.39 11.63 12.79
CA THR A 158 -13.58 12.46 13.70
C THR A 158 -12.55 11.62 14.44
N PHE A 159 -11.32 12.10 14.48
CA PHE A 159 -10.27 11.60 15.37
C PHE A 159 -10.05 12.62 16.48
N ASP A 160 -10.44 12.25 17.70
CA ASP A 160 -10.39 13.11 18.87
C ASP A 160 -9.29 12.63 19.82
N ALA A 161 -8.19 13.39 19.92
CA ALA A 161 -7.09 13.03 20.80
C ALA A 161 -7.38 13.29 22.29
N GLY A 162 -8.46 13.98 22.64
CA GLY A 162 -8.81 14.30 24.02
C GLY A 162 -7.73 15.09 24.78
N GLY A 163 -6.87 15.83 24.07
CA GLY A 163 -5.71 16.53 24.66
C GLY A 163 -4.45 15.67 24.84
N VAL A 164 -4.46 14.40 24.44
CA VAL A 164 -3.30 13.51 24.55
C VAL A 164 -2.29 13.81 23.43
N SER A 165 -1.13 14.34 23.80
CA SER A 165 -0.09 14.78 22.85
C SER A 165 0.52 13.65 22.01
N ALA A 166 0.52 12.43 22.54
CA ALA A 166 1.00 11.20 21.90
C ALA A 166 -0.13 10.31 21.36
N ALA A 167 -1.34 10.86 21.16
CA ALA A 167 -2.49 10.14 20.63
C ALA A 167 -2.15 9.47 19.29
N GLN A 168 -2.37 8.15 19.18
CA GLN A 168 -2.18 7.35 17.98
C GLN A 168 -3.46 6.58 17.65
N PHE A 169 -3.77 6.49 16.36
CA PHE A 169 -4.97 5.85 15.85
C PHE A 169 -4.58 4.90 14.73
N ASN A 170 -4.77 3.60 14.93
CA ASN A 170 -4.50 2.58 13.93
C ASN A 170 -5.81 1.98 13.45
N MET A 171 -6.23 2.32 12.24
CA MET A 171 -7.44 1.83 11.58
C MET A 171 -7.06 0.64 10.71
N ILE A 172 -7.27 -0.57 11.20
CA ILE A 172 -6.88 -1.83 10.55
C ILE A 172 -8.11 -2.40 9.84
N ILE A 173 -8.12 -2.32 8.52
CA ILE A 173 -9.25 -2.68 7.66
C ILE A 173 -8.86 -3.89 6.83
N ASP A 174 -9.47 -5.04 7.14
CA ASP A 174 -9.34 -6.29 6.39
C ASP A 174 -10.25 -6.28 5.14
N GLY A 175 -9.99 -5.30 4.27
CA GLY A 175 -10.77 -5.04 3.05
C GLY A 175 -10.49 -3.64 2.50
N ALA A 176 -11.35 -3.18 1.60
CA ALA A 176 -11.22 -1.88 0.95
C ALA A 176 -11.65 -0.71 1.87
N LEU A 177 -11.07 0.48 1.64
CA LEU A 177 -11.53 1.75 2.19
C LEU A 177 -12.10 2.63 1.07
N VAL A 178 -13.37 3.00 1.18
CA VAL A 178 -14.02 3.89 0.19
C VAL A 178 -14.57 5.13 0.87
N THR A 179 -14.14 6.31 0.45
CA THR A 179 -14.74 7.57 0.90
C THR A 179 -15.54 8.21 -0.23
N GLY A 180 -16.72 8.73 0.11
CA GLY A 180 -17.57 9.43 -0.84
C GLY A 180 -17.06 10.84 -1.11
N ALA A 181 -17.58 11.45 -2.19
CA ALA A 181 -17.23 12.82 -2.55
C ALA A 181 -17.53 13.81 -1.41
N SER A 182 -16.70 14.84 -1.27
CA SER A 182 -16.80 15.89 -0.25
C SER A 182 -16.78 15.36 1.20
N SER A 183 -16.31 14.14 1.43
CA SER A 183 -16.15 13.59 2.77
C SER A 183 -14.96 14.22 3.51
N THR A 184 -14.96 14.16 4.84
CA THR A 184 -13.93 14.81 5.66
C THR A 184 -13.44 13.92 6.81
N VAL A 185 -12.12 13.78 6.94
CA VAL A 185 -11.45 13.26 8.13
C VAL A 185 -11.09 14.44 9.04
N ILE A 186 -11.81 14.59 10.16
CA ILE A 186 -11.67 15.70 11.11
C ILE A 186 -10.65 15.33 12.18
N LEU A 187 -9.73 16.26 12.47
CA LEU A 187 -8.80 16.17 13.60
C LEU A 187 -9.27 17.10 14.71
N LYS A 188 -9.40 16.58 15.94
CA LYS A 188 -9.92 17.33 17.08
C LYS A 188 -9.03 17.16 18.31
N ASN A 189 -9.02 18.20 19.17
CA ASN A 189 -8.38 18.22 20.48
C ASN A 189 -6.91 17.74 20.47
N GLY A 190 -6.14 18.16 19.47
CA GLY A 190 -4.72 17.82 19.35
C GLY A 190 -4.39 16.57 18.55
N ALA A 191 -5.38 15.93 17.91
CA ALA A 191 -5.11 14.85 16.96
C ALA A 191 -4.26 15.37 15.79
N LYS A 192 -3.29 14.56 15.35
CA LYS A 192 -2.34 14.91 14.29
C LYS A 192 -2.38 13.85 13.20
N ALA A 193 -2.41 14.28 11.94
CA ALA A 193 -2.41 13.39 10.79
C ALA A 193 -1.23 12.39 10.82
N CYS A 194 -0.03 12.81 11.24
CA CYS A 194 1.12 11.91 11.34
C CYS A 194 0.95 10.75 12.35
N ASN A 195 -0.02 10.82 13.26
CA ASN A 195 -0.33 9.75 14.21
C ASN A 195 -1.55 8.90 13.85
N ILE A 196 -2.15 9.11 12.66
CA ILE A 196 -3.26 8.31 12.16
C ILE A 196 -2.72 7.39 11.07
N PHE A 197 -2.95 6.09 11.23
CA PHE A 197 -2.56 5.06 10.28
C PHE A 197 -3.80 4.34 9.78
N TRP A 198 -4.00 4.36 8.46
CA TRP A 198 -5.03 3.63 7.75
C TRP A 198 -4.37 2.42 7.10
N VAL A 199 -4.60 1.24 7.64
CA VAL A 199 -3.99 -0.02 7.18
C VAL A 199 -5.04 -0.82 6.42
N ILE A 200 -4.85 -0.94 5.10
CA ILE A 200 -5.86 -1.45 4.17
C ILE A 200 -5.37 -2.76 3.57
N GLY A 201 -6.20 -3.80 3.67
CA GLY A 201 -5.93 -5.14 3.17
C GLY A 201 -4.56 -5.69 3.59
N PRO A 202 -4.23 -5.75 4.91
CA PRO A 202 -2.92 -6.18 5.39
C PRO A 202 -2.51 -7.56 4.82
N PRO A 203 -1.23 -7.98 4.86
CA PRO A 203 -0.74 -9.15 4.10
C PRO A 203 -1.50 -10.46 4.29
N ALA A 204 -2.11 -10.67 5.47
CA ALA A 204 -2.91 -11.85 5.79
C ALA A 204 -4.39 -11.73 5.36
N SER A 205 -4.76 -10.61 4.74
CA SER A 205 -6.10 -10.33 4.25
C SER A 205 -6.44 -11.26 3.09
N SER A 206 -7.63 -11.84 3.16
CA SER A 206 -8.26 -12.56 2.06
C SER A 206 -9.19 -11.66 1.24
N ALA A 207 -9.46 -10.45 1.71
CA ALA A 207 -10.23 -9.44 1.01
C ALA A 207 -9.31 -8.59 0.14
N GLY A 208 -9.82 -8.10 -0.99
CA GLY A 208 -9.08 -7.16 -1.84
C GLY A 208 -8.64 -5.93 -1.04
N ALA A 209 -7.47 -5.40 -1.38
CA ALA A 209 -6.87 -4.23 -0.78
C ALA A 209 -6.99 -3.08 -1.77
N ASP A 210 -7.89 -2.12 -1.55
CA ASP A 210 -7.93 -0.89 -2.35
C ASP A 210 -8.48 0.26 -1.52
N THR A 211 -7.85 1.44 -1.66
CA THR A 211 -8.35 2.70 -1.15
C THR A 211 -8.88 3.57 -2.28
N THR A 212 -10.10 4.06 -2.13
CA THR A 212 -10.69 5.07 -3.02
C THR A 212 -11.06 6.31 -2.22
N LEU A 213 -10.41 7.43 -2.53
CA LEU A 213 -10.76 8.74 -1.97
C LEU A 213 -11.70 9.49 -2.91
N GLY A 214 -12.90 9.82 -2.43
CA GLY A 214 -13.89 10.53 -3.23
C GLY A 214 -13.43 11.94 -3.60
N ALA A 215 -13.92 12.46 -4.73
CA ALA A 215 -13.62 13.80 -5.20
C ALA A 215 -13.88 14.88 -4.14
N SER A 216 -13.06 15.93 -4.09
CA SER A 216 -13.14 17.05 -3.15
C SER A 216 -13.15 16.64 -1.67
N SER A 217 -12.68 15.44 -1.32
CA SER A 217 -12.57 15.02 0.07
C SER A 217 -11.35 15.63 0.76
N VAL A 218 -11.44 15.80 2.08
CA VAL A 218 -10.33 16.18 2.94
C VAL A 218 -9.92 14.96 3.75
N PHE A 219 -8.71 14.45 3.50
CA PHE A 219 -8.23 13.22 4.14
C PHE A 219 -6.97 13.49 4.94
N ASN A 220 -6.97 13.07 6.21
CA ASN A 220 -5.87 13.20 7.15
C ASN A 220 -5.41 11.83 7.62
N GLY A 221 -4.11 11.60 7.62
CA GLY A 221 -3.51 10.35 8.07
C GLY A 221 -2.69 9.66 7.00
N ASN A 222 -1.91 8.66 7.41
CA ASN A 222 -1.04 7.90 6.54
C ASN A 222 -1.75 6.65 6.05
N ILE A 223 -1.76 6.41 4.74
CA ILE A 223 -2.37 5.22 4.14
C ILE A 223 -1.28 4.19 3.87
N CYS A 224 -1.46 3.01 4.43
CA CYS A 224 -0.69 1.79 4.20
C CYS A 224 -1.58 0.81 3.46
N ASP A 225 -1.51 0.78 2.14
CA ASP A 225 -2.35 -0.06 1.29
C ASP A 225 -1.52 -1.16 0.63
N TRP A 226 -2.00 -2.40 0.67
CA TRP A 226 -1.34 -3.53 0.00
C TRP A 226 -1.80 -3.73 -1.46
N GLY A 227 -2.85 -3.05 -1.90
CA GLY A 227 -3.21 -2.94 -3.32
C GLY A 227 -3.12 -1.50 -3.80
N ALA A 228 -4.18 -0.96 -4.38
CA ALA A 228 -4.14 0.34 -5.06
C ALA A 228 -4.71 1.49 -4.23
N ILE A 229 -4.22 2.70 -4.47
CA ILE A 229 -4.79 3.94 -3.94
C ILE A 229 -5.25 4.79 -5.11
N THR A 230 -6.54 5.12 -5.15
CA THR A 230 -7.13 6.03 -6.14
C THR A 230 -7.66 7.27 -5.45
N THR A 231 -7.32 8.46 -5.94
CA THR A 231 -7.83 9.73 -5.42
C THR A 231 -8.61 10.47 -6.49
N GLY A 232 -9.88 10.76 -6.22
CA GLY A 232 -10.72 11.55 -7.12
C GLY A 232 -10.27 13.01 -7.21
N LEU A 233 -10.90 13.72 -8.15
CA LEU A 233 -10.59 15.11 -8.46
C LEU A 233 -10.62 16.03 -7.23
N GLY A 234 -9.58 16.83 -7.04
CA GLY A 234 -9.58 17.92 -6.06
C GLY A 234 -9.46 17.47 -4.60
N VAL A 235 -9.01 16.23 -4.34
CA VAL A 235 -8.72 15.76 -2.98
C VAL A 235 -7.70 16.67 -2.30
N THR A 236 -7.93 16.99 -1.03
CA THR A 236 -6.94 17.60 -0.14
C THR A 236 -6.46 16.55 0.84
N TYR A 237 -5.22 16.11 0.67
CA TYR A 237 -4.61 15.04 1.45
C TYR A 237 -3.46 15.54 2.31
N THR A 238 -3.44 15.14 3.57
CA THR A 238 -2.37 15.45 4.53
C THR A 238 -1.89 14.17 5.21
N GLY A 239 -0.71 13.69 4.83
CA GLY A 239 -0.15 12.42 5.31
C GLY A 239 0.89 11.83 4.35
N LEU A 240 1.09 10.52 4.43
CA LEU A 240 1.85 9.70 3.48
C LEU A 240 0.97 8.57 2.93
N MET A 241 0.83 8.50 1.61
CA MET A 241 0.20 7.37 0.91
C MET A 241 1.27 6.38 0.46
N VAL A 242 1.11 5.11 0.84
CA VAL A 242 2.03 4.04 0.47
C VAL A 242 1.26 2.87 -0.12
N THR A 243 1.65 2.43 -1.32
CA THR A 243 1.28 1.10 -1.81
C THR A 243 2.42 0.11 -1.56
N LEU A 244 2.07 -1.05 -1.02
CA LEU A 244 2.98 -2.11 -0.65
C LEU A 244 2.78 -3.32 -1.56
N LYS A 245 3.80 -4.16 -1.66
CA LYS A 245 3.77 -5.33 -2.54
C LYS A 245 2.74 -6.37 -2.06
N GLN A 246 1.65 -6.53 -2.80
CA GLN A 246 0.80 -7.72 -2.73
C GLN A 246 0.56 -8.31 -4.13
N THR A 247 0.31 -7.44 -5.11
CA THR A 247 0.03 -7.82 -6.50
C THR A 247 0.70 -6.84 -7.48
N ALA A 248 0.52 -7.04 -8.78
CA ALA A 248 0.93 -6.08 -9.80
C ALA A 248 0.07 -4.80 -9.81
N ALA A 249 -1.05 -4.76 -9.06
CA ALA A 249 -1.97 -3.63 -9.01
C ALA A 249 -1.61 -2.57 -7.94
N SER A 250 -0.46 -2.69 -7.27
CA SER A 250 -0.07 -1.79 -6.17
C SER A 250 0.37 -0.40 -6.67
N VAL A 251 -0.57 0.37 -7.22
CA VAL A 251 -0.39 1.68 -7.88
C VAL A 251 -1.07 2.81 -7.12
N ILE A 252 -0.59 4.04 -7.30
CA ILE A 252 -1.27 5.27 -6.89
C ILE A 252 -1.78 6.00 -8.14
N SER A 253 -3.09 6.23 -8.21
CA SER A 253 -3.76 6.96 -9.29
C SER A 253 -4.40 8.24 -8.75
N LEU A 254 -4.12 9.37 -9.40
CA LEU A 254 -4.54 10.71 -8.99
C LEU A 254 -5.31 11.42 -10.11
N ASP A 255 -6.30 12.22 -9.73
CA ASP A 255 -7.09 13.04 -10.64
C ASP A 255 -6.91 14.55 -10.34
N GLY A 256 -5.69 14.95 -9.93
CA GLY A 256 -5.39 16.28 -9.38
C GLY A 256 -5.66 16.39 -7.87
N GLY A 257 -5.41 17.57 -7.31
CA GLY A 257 -5.60 17.85 -5.88
C GLY A 257 -4.38 18.45 -5.18
N ILE A 258 -4.46 18.54 -3.86
CA ILE A 258 -3.43 19.12 -2.98
C ILE A 258 -2.96 18.04 -2.02
N PHE A 259 -1.68 17.69 -2.09
CA PHE A 259 -1.07 16.64 -1.28
C PHE A 259 0.07 17.22 -0.45
N LYS A 260 0.00 17.06 0.88
CA LYS A 260 1.00 17.62 1.80
C LYS A 260 1.55 16.53 2.70
N SER A 261 2.89 16.41 2.70
CA SER A 261 3.58 15.52 3.64
C SER A 261 3.44 16.03 5.07
N VAL A 262 3.46 15.11 6.03
CA VAL A 262 3.50 15.44 7.47
C VAL A 262 4.78 14.83 8.06
N PRO A 263 5.95 15.47 7.86
CA PRO A 263 7.24 14.85 8.13
C PRO A 263 7.53 14.59 9.61
N THR A 264 6.79 15.20 10.55
CA THR A 264 7.06 15.06 11.99
C THR A 264 5.81 15.07 12.87
N CYS A 265 5.69 14.00 13.66
CA CYS A 265 5.14 13.93 15.00
C CYS A 265 6.29 13.44 15.92
#